data_AF-A0A7J3TJL5-F1
#
_entry.id   AF-A0A7J3TJL5-F1
#
_cell.length_a   1.000
_cell.length_b   1.000
_cell.length_c   1.000
_cell.angle_alpha   90.00
_cell.angle_beta   90.00
_cell.angle_gamma   90.00
#
_symmetry.space_group_name_H-M   'P 1'
#
loop_
_entity.id
_entity.type
_entity.pdbx_description
1 polymer ?
#
loop_
_entity_poly.entity_id
_entity_poly.type
_entity_poly.pdbx_seq_one_letter_code
_entity_poly.pdbx_strand_id
1 'polypeptide(L)'
;MEITAIKGIGRVYKEKLGKAEIGSVEELIVADLEELAKKTGISVKRLQEWQKEARKLAKYKKAEIAEDMAKITSIEIEDGKARVKIKEVVHENIPVFKGDFDGLKAEIEKEEMAVFIGKKAKLWFNGKWHDNLTYKMKRKEEKKKGLLEKLRELWKK
;
A
#
# COMPACT_ATOMS: atom_id res chain seq x y z
N MET A 1 -12.29 -10.85 -1.88
CA MET A 1 -12.24 -11.85 -0.79
C MET A 1 -13.60 -12.52 -0.69
N GLU A 2 -13.68 -13.84 -0.44
CA GLU A 2 -14.99 -14.50 -0.31
C GLU A 2 -15.77 -14.04 0.92
N ILE A 3 -17.08 -13.85 0.76
CA ILE A 3 -17.96 -13.37 1.83
C ILE A 3 -18.06 -14.29 3.05
N THR A 4 -17.78 -15.58 2.87
CA THR A 4 -17.73 -16.59 3.95
C THR A 4 -16.55 -16.42 4.90
N ALA A 5 -15.59 -15.55 4.58
CA ALA A 5 -14.53 -15.16 5.50
C ALA A 5 -15.07 -14.37 6.71
N ILE A 6 -16.26 -13.76 6.59
CA ILE A 6 -16.89 -13.03 7.68
C ILE A 6 -17.55 -14.01 8.65
N LYS A 7 -17.12 -13.97 9.91
CA LYS A 7 -17.68 -14.80 10.97
C LYS A 7 -19.20 -14.60 11.07
N GLY A 8 -19.95 -15.70 10.96
CA GLY A 8 -21.41 -15.70 11.02
C GLY A 8 -22.11 -15.72 9.65
N ILE A 9 -21.37 -15.59 8.54
CA ILE A 9 -21.89 -15.84 7.19
C ILE A 9 -21.53 -17.27 6.77
N GLY A 10 -22.47 -18.18 7.00
CA GLY A 10 -22.40 -19.56 6.50
C GLY A 10 -23.03 -19.71 5.11
N ARG A 11 -23.08 -20.94 4.60
CA ARG A 11 -23.64 -21.28 3.28
C ARG A 11 -25.03 -20.68 3.02
N VAL A 12 -25.94 -20.77 3.98
CA VAL A 12 -27.31 -20.24 3.86
C VAL A 12 -27.31 -18.72 3.63
N TYR A 13 -26.47 -17.99 4.36
CA TYR A 13 -26.37 -16.54 4.19
C TYR A 13 -25.59 -16.16 2.93
N LYS A 14 -24.57 -16.93 2.54
CA LYS A 14 -23.88 -16.78 1.25
C LYS A 14 -24.86 -16.89 0.09
N GLU A 15 -25.74 -17.89 0.09
CA GLU A 15 -26.75 -18.07 -0.97
C GLU A 15 -27.75 -16.90 -0.99
N LYS A 16 -28.21 -16.40 0.17
CA LYS A 16 -29.09 -15.22 0.24
C LYS A 16 -28.43 -13.96 -0.28
N LEU A 17 -27.19 -13.70 0.11
CA LEU A 17 -26.42 -12.53 -0.32
C LEU A 17 -26.08 -12.62 -1.81
N GLY A 18 -25.76 -13.82 -2.32
CA GLY A 18 -25.54 -14.06 -3.74
C GLY A 18 -26.77 -13.78 -4.61
N LYS A 19 -27.99 -14.05 -4.12
CA LYS A 19 -29.23 -13.66 -4.81
C LYS A 19 -29.41 -12.13 -4.93
N ALA A 20 -28.75 -11.37 -4.07
CA ALA A 20 -28.68 -9.92 -4.13
C ALA A 20 -27.38 -9.41 -4.77
N GLU A 21 -26.68 -10.27 -5.53
CA GLU A 21 -25.44 -9.96 -6.25
C GLU A 21 -24.26 -9.57 -5.34
N ILE A 22 -24.31 -9.99 -4.07
CA ILE A 22 -23.23 -9.81 -3.10
C ILE A 22 -22.51 -11.14 -2.89
N GLY A 23 -21.39 -11.33 -3.58
CA GLY A 23 -20.52 -12.51 -3.50
C GLY A 23 -19.21 -12.28 -2.75
N SER A 24 -18.78 -11.04 -2.59
CA SER A 24 -17.50 -10.68 -1.98
C SER A 24 -17.60 -9.80 -0.73
N VAL A 25 -16.54 -9.82 0.09
CA VAL A 25 -16.39 -8.93 1.25
C VAL A 25 -16.38 -7.46 0.82
N GLU A 26 -15.75 -7.17 -0.32
CA GLU A 26 -15.61 -5.84 -0.88
C GLU A 26 -16.96 -5.27 -1.35
N GLU A 27 -17.79 -6.09 -2.00
CA GLU A 27 -19.16 -5.74 -2.37
C GLU A 27 -20.02 -5.46 -1.13
N LEU A 28 -19.93 -6.29 -0.09
CA LEU A 28 -20.69 -6.07 1.14
C LEU A 28 -20.29 -4.74 1.84
N ILE A 29 -19.03 -4.31 1.74
CA ILE A 29 -18.56 -3.06 2.34
C ILE A 29 -19.25 -1.84 1.73
N VAL A 30 -19.57 -1.87 0.44
CA VAL A 30 -20.15 -0.73 -0.30
C VAL A 30 -21.66 -0.84 -0.52
N ALA A 31 -22.26 -2.00 -0.21
CA ALA A 31 -23.68 -2.25 -0.41
C ALA A 31 -24.58 -1.33 0.46
N ASP A 32 -25.75 -1.00 -0.11
CA ASP A 32 -26.84 -0.36 0.63
C ASP A 32 -27.53 -1.40 1.52
N LEU A 33 -27.51 -1.18 2.84
CA LEU A 33 -28.00 -2.15 3.80
C LEU A 33 -29.53 -2.22 3.85
N GLU A 34 -30.22 -1.14 3.55
CA GLU A 34 -31.69 -1.12 3.56
C GLU A 34 -32.24 -1.87 2.35
N GLU A 35 -31.65 -1.63 1.18
CA GLU A 35 -31.99 -2.35 -0.04
C GLU A 35 -31.63 -3.84 0.08
N LEU A 36 -30.44 -4.13 0.61
CA LEU A 36 -29.98 -5.50 0.82
C LEU A 36 -30.86 -6.24 1.82
N ALA A 37 -31.31 -5.58 2.89
CA ALA A 37 -32.24 -6.16 3.86
C ALA A 37 -33.58 -6.52 3.19
N LYS A 38 -34.14 -5.64 2.35
CA LYS A 38 -35.39 -5.89 1.61
C LYS A 38 -35.25 -7.08 0.65
N LYS A 39 -34.15 -7.15 -0.09
CA LYS A 39 -33.89 -8.23 -1.08
C LYS A 39 -33.64 -9.60 -0.44
N THR A 40 -32.95 -9.62 0.70
CA THR A 40 -32.46 -10.87 1.32
C THR A 40 -33.29 -11.34 2.51
N GLY A 41 -34.13 -10.46 3.06
CA GLY A 41 -34.86 -10.70 4.32
C GLY A 41 -33.96 -10.75 5.55
N ILE A 42 -32.72 -10.27 5.46
CA ILE A 42 -31.77 -10.22 6.58
C ILE A 42 -31.96 -8.88 7.30
N SER A 43 -31.90 -8.89 8.64
CA SER A 43 -32.04 -7.65 9.40
C SER A 43 -30.89 -6.69 9.14
N VAL A 44 -31.21 -5.40 9.01
CA VAL A 44 -30.23 -4.32 8.80
C VAL A 44 -29.13 -4.36 9.87
N LYS A 45 -29.50 -4.58 11.14
CA LYS A 45 -28.54 -4.70 12.26
C LYS A 45 -27.48 -5.78 12.02
N ARG A 46 -27.89 -6.93 11.49
CA ARG A 46 -26.96 -8.04 11.21
C ARG A 46 -26.06 -7.73 10.00
N LEU A 47 -26.61 -7.08 8.98
CA LEU A 47 -25.84 -6.61 7.83
C LEU A 47 -24.81 -5.54 8.26
N GLN A 48 -25.16 -4.62 9.16
CA GLN A 48 -24.23 -3.64 9.74
C GLN A 48 -23.07 -4.30 10.48
N GLU A 49 -23.34 -5.32 11.29
CA GLU A 49 -22.31 -6.09 11.98
C GLU A 49 -21.35 -6.75 10.99
N TRP A 50 -21.88 -7.40 9.96
CA TRP A 50 -21.06 -8.01 8.92
C TRP A 50 -20.29 -7.00 8.08
N GLN A 51 -20.86 -5.84 7.77
CA GLN A 51 -20.16 -4.77 7.07
C GLN A 51 -19.01 -4.21 7.92
N LYS A 52 -19.20 -4.10 9.24
CA LYS A 52 -18.13 -3.69 10.16
C LYS A 52 -17.00 -4.72 10.21
N GLU A 53 -17.33 -6.01 10.30
CA GLU A 53 -16.33 -7.10 10.26
C GLU A 53 -15.63 -7.20 8.90
N ALA A 54 -16.37 -7.02 7.80
CA ALA A 54 -15.83 -6.93 6.45
C ALA A 54 -14.76 -5.85 6.32
N ARG A 55 -15.05 -4.63 6.83
CA ARG A 55 -14.08 -3.51 6.83
C ARG A 55 -12.81 -3.85 7.61
N LYS A 56 -12.93 -4.55 8.74
CA LYS A 56 -11.78 -5.02 9.51
C LYS A 56 -10.97 -6.03 8.71
N LEU A 57 -11.60 -7.07 8.18
CA LEU A 57 -10.93 -8.11 7.37
C LEU A 57 -10.23 -7.51 6.15
N ALA A 58 -10.87 -6.58 5.44
CA ALA A 58 -10.26 -5.87 4.33
C ALA A 58 -9.02 -5.08 4.76
N LYS A 59 -9.06 -4.42 5.94
CA LYS A 59 -7.91 -3.71 6.49
C LYS A 59 -6.76 -4.65 6.87
N TYR A 60 -7.06 -5.76 7.56
CA TYR A 60 -6.06 -6.76 7.92
C TYR A 60 -5.44 -7.40 6.68
N LYS A 61 -6.23 -7.76 5.67
CA LYS A 61 -5.70 -8.34 4.44
C LYS A 61 -4.81 -7.37 3.68
N LYS A 62 -5.19 -6.10 3.59
CA LYS A 62 -4.33 -5.04 3.05
C LYS A 62 -3.03 -4.92 3.84
N ALA A 63 -3.09 -5.03 5.17
CA ALA A 63 -1.90 -5.00 6.02
C ALA A 63 -1.01 -6.24 5.83
N GLU A 64 -1.56 -7.46 5.77
CA GLU A 64 -0.81 -8.69 5.47
C GLU A 64 -0.10 -8.60 4.12
N ILE A 65 -0.82 -8.20 3.07
CA ILE A 65 -0.25 -8.03 1.72
C ILE A 65 0.87 -6.98 1.75
N ALA A 66 0.68 -5.87 2.48
CA ALA A 66 1.70 -4.85 2.63
C ALA A 66 2.92 -5.37 3.41
N GLU A 67 2.73 -6.16 4.47
CA GLU A 67 3.82 -6.80 5.21
C GLU A 67 4.60 -7.80 4.34
N ASP A 68 3.89 -8.62 3.57
CA ASP A 68 4.53 -9.59 2.67
C ASP A 68 5.30 -8.90 1.56
N MET A 69 4.74 -7.83 0.98
CA MET A 69 5.47 -6.99 0.03
C MET A 69 6.68 -6.31 0.68
N ALA A 70 6.56 -5.80 1.91
CA ALA A 70 7.67 -5.18 2.62
C ALA A 70 8.80 -6.17 2.96
N LYS A 71 8.48 -7.45 3.17
CA LYS A 71 9.49 -8.51 3.42
C LYS A 71 10.27 -8.87 2.16
N ILE A 72 9.60 -8.91 1.01
CA ILE A 72 10.22 -9.34 -0.26
C ILE A 72 10.78 -8.19 -1.09
N THR A 73 10.49 -6.94 -0.71
CA THR A 73 10.90 -5.75 -1.46
C THR A 73 11.97 -4.97 -0.72
N SER A 74 13.05 -4.64 -1.42
CA SER A 74 14.09 -3.74 -0.92
C SER A 74 14.22 -2.55 -1.87
N ILE A 75 14.15 -1.34 -1.31
CA ILE A 75 14.29 -0.09 -2.05
C ILE A 75 15.57 0.60 -1.61
N GLU A 76 16.48 0.84 -2.54
CA GLU A 76 17.66 1.68 -2.34
C GLU A 76 17.53 2.92 -3.22
N ILE A 77 17.76 4.11 -2.65
CA ILE A 77 17.69 5.37 -3.38
C ILE A 77 19.08 5.99 -3.42
N GLU A 78 19.52 6.30 -4.63
CA GLU A 78 20.79 6.95 -4.93
C GLU A 78 20.57 7.97 -6.06
N ASP A 79 21.07 9.19 -5.85
CA ASP A 79 21.02 10.28 -6.85
C ASP A 79 19.62 10.53 -7.47
N GLY A 80 18.55 10.43 -6.65
CA GLY A 80 17.18 10.68 -7.09
C GLY A 80 16.52 9.54 -7.88
N LYS A 81 17.22 8.42 -8.05
CA LYS A 81 16.66 7.19 -8.62
C LYS A 81 16.61 6.07 -7.59
N ALA A 82 15.70 5.13 -7.78
CA ALA A 82 15.57 3.95 -6.96
C ALA A 82 16.08 2.71 -7.69
N ARG A 83 16.74 1.85 -6.92
CA ARG A 83 16.93 0.44 -7.23
C ARG A 83 15.93 -0.33 -6.38
N VAL A 84 14.98 -0.98 -7.04
CA VAL A 84 13.91 -1.75 -6.40
C VAL A 84 14.16 -3.23 -6.66
N LYS A 85 14.42 -4.00 -5.61
CA LYS A 85 14.52 -5.46 -5.68
C LYS A 85 13.22 -6.06 -5.16
N ILE A 86 12.54 -6.86 -5.98
CA ILE A 86 11.35 -7.62 -5.59
C ILE A 86 11.69 -9.10 -5.71
N LYS A 87 11.77 -9.81 -4.58
CA LYS A 87 12.33 -11.17 -4.49
C LYS A 87 13.75 -11.22 -5.07
N GLU A 88 13.94 -11.81 -6.24
CA GLU A 88 15.25 -11.95 -6.91
C GLU A 88 15.43 -11.02 -8.11
N VAL A 89 14.35 -10.34 -8.53
CA VAL A 89 14.37 -9.45 -9.69
C VAL A 89 14.76 -8.05 -9.25
N VAL A 90 15.72 -7.44 -9.96
CA VAL A 90 16.21 -6.08 -9.69
C VAL A 90 15.75 -5.16 -10.80
N HIS A 91 15.11 -4.06 -10.41
CA HIS A 91 14.70 -2.97 -11.28
C HIS A 91 15.56 -1.75 -10.97
N GLU A 92 16.28 -1.25 -11.96
CA GLU A 92 17.19 -0.11 -11.83
C GLU A 92 16.61 1.16 -12.45
N ASN A 93 17.15 2.31 -12.07
CA ASN A 93 16.77 3.62 -12.60
C ASN A 93 15.28 3.99 -12.40
N ILE A 94 14.65 3.45 -11.37
CA ILE A 94 13.23 3.68 -11.09
C ILE A 94 13.04 5.14 -10.63
N PRO A 95 12.11 5.90 -11.22
CA PRO A 95 11.90 7.29 -10.86
C PRO A 95 11.41 7.41 -9.41
N VAL A 96 11.93 8.42 -8.71
CA VAL A 96 11.58 8.71 -7.32
C VAL A 96 10.86 10.04 -7.23
N PHE A 97 9.65 9.99 -6.71
CA PHE A 97 8.80 11.16 -6.48
C PHE A 97 8.76 11.50 -5.00
N LYS A 98 8.73 12.80 -4.68
CA LYS A 98 8.61 13.31 -3.31
C LYS A 98 7.77 14.57 -3.31
N GLY A 99 6.89 14.72 -2.34
CA GLY A 99 6.02 15.89 -2.22
C GLY A 99 4.60 15.51 -1.86
N ASP A 100 3.63 16.24 -2.40
CA ASP A 100 2.21 15.92 -2.25
C ASP A 100 1.85 14.67 -3.06
N PHE A 101 1.30 13.66 -2.39
CA PHE A 101 0.98 12.39 -3.04
C PHE A 101 -0.21 12.54 -3.98
N ASP A 102 -1.26 13.23 -3.52
CA ASP A 102 -2.53 13.30 -4.26
C ASP A 102 -2.36 14.07 -5.57
N GLY A 103 -1.58 15.16 -5.59
CA GLY A 103 -1.23 15.90 -6.81
C GLY A 103 -0.31 15.14 -7.77
N LEU A 104 0.61 14.30 -7.28
CA LEU A 104 1.56 13.56 -8.11
C LEU A 104 1.05 12.18 -8.56
N LYS A 105 0.02 11.64 -7.89
CA LYS A 105 -0.45 10.26 -8.11
C LYS A 105 -0.71 9.94 -9.58
N ALA A 106 -1.43 10.80 -10.29
CA ALA A 106 -1.77 10.59 -11.70
C ALA A 106 -0.56 10.65 -12.64
N GLU A 107 0.51 11.37 -12.25
CA GLU A 107 1.77 11.39 -12.99
C GLU A 107 2.56 10.10 -12.75
N ILE A 108 2.64 9.68 -11.48
CA ILE A 108 3.35 8.47 -11.08
C ILE A 108 2.74 7.21 -11.72
N GLU A 109 1.41 7.14 -11.80
CA GLU A 109 0.69 6.00 -12.40
C GLU A 109 0.90 5.85 -13.91
N LYS A 110 1.49 6.84 -14.60
CA LYS A 110 1.90 6.74 -16.01
C LYS A 110 3.18 5.92 -16.19
N GLU A 111 3.99 5.82 -15.15
CA GLU A 111 5.21 5.01 -15.16
C GLU A 111 4.88 3.52 -15.04
N GLU A 112 5.71 2.66 -15.61
CA GLU A 112 5.58 1.21 -15.42
C GLU A 112 5.90 0.82 -13.97
N MET A 113 6.89 1.49 -13.38
CA MET A 113 7.27 1.36 -11.99
C MET A 113 7.79 2.69 -11.45
N ALA A 114 7.39 3.06 -10.24
CA ALA A 114 7.84 4.30 -9.61
C ALA A 114 7.80 4.22 -8.08
N VAL A 115 8.71 4.94 -7.43
CA VAL A 115 8.76 5.01 -5.97
C VAL A 115 8.33 6.40 -5.51
N PHE A 116 7.36 6.45 -4.60
CA PHE A 116 7.00 7.67 -3.90
C PHE A 116 7.53 7.66 -2.48
N ILE A 117 8.19 8.75 -2.07
CA ILE A 117 8.80 8.90 -0.75
C ILE A 117 8.01 9.90 0.10
N GLY A 118 7.28 9.35 1.07
CA GLY A 118 6.70 10.08 2.19
C GLY A 118 7.30 9.65 3.52
N LYS A 119 6.48 9.55 4.58
CA LYS A 119 6.89 8.98 5.88
C LYS A 119 7.33 7.51 5.77
N LYS A 120 6.71 6.78 4.85
CA LYS A 120 7.11 5.45 4.39
C LYS A 120 7.13 5.47 2.86
N ALA A 121 7.91 4.58 2.24
CA ALA A 121 7.90 4.47 0.79
C ALA A 121 6.61 3.80 0.31
N LYS A 122 6.15 4.24 -0.86
CA LYS A 122 5.13 3.56 -1.65
C LYS A 122 5.75 3.19 -2.99
N LEU A 123 5.43 2.00 -3.49
CA LEU A 123 5.85 1.52 -4.80
C LEU A 123 4.63 1.39 -5.68
N TRP A 124 4.62 2.08 -6.81
CA TRP A 124 3.74 1.78 -7.93
C TRP A 124 4.39 0.71 -8.79
N PHE A 125 3.71 -0.42 -8.97
CA PHE A 125 4.18 -1.50 -9.82
C PHE A 125 3.01 -2.35 -10.29
N ASN A 126 3.02 -2.75 -11.56
CA ASN A 126 2.03 -3.65 -12.14
C ASN A 126 0.57 -3.19 -11.91
N GLY A 127 0.34 -1.89 -12.10
CA GLY A 127 -0.99 -1.28 -11.97
C GLY A 127 -1.51 -1.16 -10.53
N LYS A 128 -0.66 -1.37 -9.50
CA LYS A 128 -1.07 -1.34 -8.10
C LYS A 128 -0.08 -0.57 -7.23
N TRP A 129 -0.63 0.05 -6.18
CA TRP A 129 0.14 0.66 -5.11
C TRP A 129 0.48 -0.36 -4.01
N HIS A 130 1.75 -0.37 -3.63
CA HIS A 130 2.28 -1.13 -2.52
C HIS A 130 2.81 -0.17 -1.47
N ASP A 131 2.07 -0.01 -0.38
CA ASP A 131 2.40 0.92 0.71
C ASP A 131 3.31 0.28 1.76
N ASN A 132 3.76 1.10 2.72
CA ASN A 132 4.44 0.66 3.94
C ASN A 132 5.82 0.04 3.71
N LEU A 133 6.49 0.36 2.60
CA LEU A 133 7.79 -0.17 2.26
C LEU A 133 8.91 0.62 2.97
N THR A 134 9.96 -0.12 3.35
CA THR A 134 11.19 0.49 3.87
C THR A 134 12.14 0.81 2.73
N TYR A 135 12.93 1.87 2.88
CA TYR A 135 13.92 2.26 1.89
C TYR A 135 15.22 2.68 2.59
N LYS A 136 16.35 2.51 1.89
CA LYS A 136 17.66 3.02 2.30
C LYS A 136 18.06 4.14 1.36
N MET A 137 18.47 5.28 1.90
CA MET A 137 18.92 6.42 1.11
C MET A 137 20.43 6.57 1.28
N LYS A 138 21.19 6.45 0.18
CA LYS A 138 22.62 6.75 0.20
C LYS A 138 22.79 8.22 -0.18
N ARG A 139 23.13 9.07 0.79
CA ARG A 139 23.67 10.40 0.49
C ARG A 139 25.14 10.22 0.15
N LYS A 140 25.60 10.72 -1.01
CA LYS A 140 27.02 11.02 -1.19
C LYS A 140 27.41 12.02 -0.09
N GLU A 141 28.38 11.65 0.76
CA GLU A 141 29.07 12.63 1.58
C GLU A 141 29.68 13.67 0.64
N GLU A 142 29.05 14.83 0.52
CA GLU A 142 29.69 16.01 -0.03
C GLU A 142 30.87 16.35 0.88
N LYS A 143 32.05 15.87 0.48
CA LYS A 143 33.38 16.40 0.77
C LYS A 143 33.55 16.98 2.19
N LYS A 144 33.85 16.10 3.17
CA LYS A 144 34.67 16.42 4.36
C LYS A 144 36.06 17.00 4.02
N LYS A 145 36.41 17.22 2.75
CA LYS A 145 37.66 17.88 2.33
C LYS A 145 37.74 19.34 2.80
N GLY A 146 36.64 20.10 2.74
CA GLY A 146 36.66 21.52 3.14
C GLY A 146 36.80 21.75 4.65
N LEU A 147 36.35 20.81 5.49
CA LEU A 147 36.47 20.93 6.95
C LEU A 147 37.90 20.59 7.43
N LEU A 148 38.53 19.59 6.82
CA LEU A 148 39.91 19.19 7.11
C LEU A 148 40.94 20.21 6.58
N GLU A 149 40.67 20.88 5.44
CA GLU A 149 41.50 21.98 4.95
C GLU A 149 41.45 23.19 5.89
N LYS A 150 40.26 23.59 6.34
CA LYS A 150 40.10 24.69 7.33
C LYS A 150 40.77 24.39 8.67
N LEU A 151 40.74 23.13 9.12
CA LEU A 151 41.44 22.70 10.35
C LEU A 151 42.96 22.73 10.20
N ARG A 152 43.49 22.43 9.00
CA ARG A 152 44.94 22.50 8.71
C ARG A 152 45.47 23.93 8.68
N GLU A 153 44.69 24.92 8.26
CA GLU A 153 45.11 26.33 8.27
C GLU A 153 45.17 26.92 9.69
N LEU A 154 44.31 26.47 10.60
CA LEU A 154 44.30 26.90 12.01
C LEU A 154 45.49 26.38 12.84
N TRP A 155 46.13 25.29 12.41
CA TRP A 155 47.27 24.67 13.10
C TRP A 155 48.65 25.13 12.58
N LYS A 156 48.66 26.02 11.57
CA LYS A 156 49.88 26.61 10.99
C LYS A 156 50.12 28.07 11.40
N LYS A 157 49.31 28.60 12.32
CA LYS A 157 49.42 29.95 12.88
C LYS A 157 49.78 29.88 14.34
#